data_AF-A0A956K5H3-F1
#
_entry.id   AF-A0A956K5H3-F1
#
_cell.length_a   1.000
_cell.length_b   1.000
_cell.length_c   1.000
_cell.angle_alpha   90.00
_cell.angle_beta   90.00
_cell.angle_gamma   90.00
#
_symmetry.space_group_name_H-M   'P 1'
#
loop_
_entity.id
_entity.type
_entity.pdbx_description
1 polymer ?
#
loop_
_entity_poly.entity_id
_entity_poly.type
_entity_poly.pdbx_seq_one_letter_code
_entity_poly.pdbx_strand_id
1 'polypeptide(L)'
;MRFVCERHGSQAGVVVSPDIMEAVDQGRALPRRREIVLELDGIPTFGAIVSYAYAEEHGIPDAPALPMQDEFPPWVLGLWGICEACMQGSPARPLTCVPLSER
;
A
#
# COMPACT_ATOMS: atom_id res chain seq x y z
N MET A 1 -0.21 -4.35 12.13
CA MET A 1 -1.01 -5.16 11.18
C MET A 1 -0.04 -5.87 10.24
N ARG A 2 -0.04 -7.21 10.17
CA ARG A 2 0.74 -7.93 9.15
C ARG A 2 -0.16 -8.17 7.95
N PHE A 3 0.39 -8.13 6.73
CA PHE A 3 -0.31 -8.53 5.51
C PHE A 3 0.27 -9.87 5.06
N VAL A 4 -0.59 -10.82 4.69
CA VAL A 4 -0.17 -12.10 4.11
C VAL A 4 -0.55 -12.12 2.66
N CYS A 5 0.45 -12.05 1.78
CA CYS A 5 0.25 -12.30 0.37
C CYS A 5 0.10 -13.81 0.15
N GLU A 6 -0.95 -14.23 -0.55
CA GLU A 6 -1.15 -15.66 -0.87
C GLU A 6 0.00 -16.24 -1.73
N ARG A 7 0.72 -15.38 -2.46
CA ARG A 7 1.83 -15.77 -3.34
C ARG A 7 3.20 -15.69 -2.66
N HIS A 8 3.41 -14.70 -1.79
CA HIS A 8 4.72 -14.35 -1.24
C HIS A 8 4.81 -14.45 0.29
N GLY A 9 3.75 -14.92 0.95
CA GLY A 9 3.69 -15.09 2.40
C GLY A 9 3.54 -13.77 3.16
N SER A 10 3.91 -13.80 4.45
CA SER A 10 3.85 -12.62 5.32
C SER A 10 4.85 -11.57 4.84
N GLN A 11 4.39 -10.34 4.69
CA GLN A 11 5.20 -9.21 4.25
C GLN A 11 5.08 -8.07 5.26
N ALA A 12 6.12 -7.23 5.35
CA ALA A 12 6.04 -5.98 6.10
C ALA A 12 4.90 -5.14 5.53
N GLY A 13 4.11 -4.52 6.39
CA GLY A 13 2.82 -3.94 6.01
C GLY A 13 2.99 -2.77 5.04
N VAL A 14 2.63 -3.02 3.78
CA VAL A 14 2.56 -2.02 2.73
C VAL A 14 1.09 -1.80 2.38
N VAL A 15 0.60 -0.58 2.55
CA VAL A 15 -0.69 -0.17 1.99
C VAL A 15 -0.51 0.37 0.58
N VAL A 16 -1.48 0.17 -0.29
CA VAL A 16 -1.38 0.57 -1.69
C VAL A 16 -2.66 1.28 -2.15
N SER A 17 -2.53 2.32 -2.98
CA SER A 17 -3.70 3.00 -3.55
C SER A 17 -4.55 2.06 -4.41
N PRO A 18 -5.90 2.17 -4.37
CA PRO A 18 -6.78 1.24 -5.07
C PRO A 18 -6.53 1.17 -6.58
N ASP A 19 -6.15 2.28 -7.19
CA ASP A 19 -5.82 2.36 -8.63
C ASP A 19 -4.53 1.60 -8.99
N ILE A 20 -3.52 1.62 -8.11
CA ILE A 20 -2.33 0.79 -8.28
C ILE A 20 -2.69 -0.67 -8.13
N MET A 21 -3.52 -1.02 -7.13
CA MET A 21 -3.97 -2.40 -6.98
C MET A 21 -4.72 -2.90 -8.21
N GLU A 22 -5.64 -2.10 -8.74
CA GLU A 22 -6.40 -2.42 -9.94
C GLU A 22 -5.46 -2.63 -11.14
N ALA A 23 -4.46 -1.76 -11.31
CA ALA A 23 -3.46 -1.92 -12.37
C ALA A 23 -2.68 -3.23 -12.23
N VAL A 24 -2.29 -3.61 -11.01
CA VAL A 24 -1.65 -4.91 -10.75
C VAL A 24 -2.64 -6.06 -10.97
N ASP A 25 -3.89 -6.00 -10.54
CA ASP A 25 -4.83 -7.10 -10.76
C ASP A 25 -5.09 -7.35 -12.26
N GLN A 26 -5.16 -6.28 -13.04
CA GLN A 26 -5.47 -6.33 -14.46
C GLN A 26 -4.26 -6.54 -15.38
N GLY A 27 -3.04 -6.67 -14.85
CA GLY A 27 -1.86 -6.82 -15.69
C GLY A 27 -1.46 -5.56 -16.46
N ARG A 28 -1.90 -4.37 -16.01
CA ARG A 28 -1.67 -3.09 -16.70
C ARG A 28 -0.37 -2.43 -16.26
N ALA A 29 0.07 -1.44 -17.05
CA ALA A 29 1.15 -0.57 -16.65
C ALA A 29 0.78 0.18 -15.37
N LEU A 30 1.71 0.25 -14.42
CA LEU A 30 1.48 0.94 -13.16
C LEU A 30 1.41 2.45 -13.37
N PRO A 31 0.49 3.16 -12.70
CA PRO A 31 0.50 4.62 -12.72
C PRO A 31 1.77 5.14 -12.05
N ARG A 32 2.12 6.39 -12.36
CA ARG A 32 3.17 7.09 -11.63
C ARG A 32 2.78 7.12 -10.15
N ARG A 33 3.73 6.75 -9.29
CA ARG A 33 3.50 6.55 -7.86
C ARG A 33 4.63 7.11 -7.01
N ARG A 34 4.34 7.28 -5.72
CA ARG A 34 5.32 7.63 -4.69
C ARG A 34 5.14 6.74 -3.48
N GLU A 35 6.20 6.63 -2.70
CA GLU A 35 6.23 5.89 -1.45
C GLU A 35 6.24 6.88 -0.29
N ILE A 36 5.44 6.57 0.73
CA ILE A 36 5.28 7.34 1.96
C ILE A 36 5.56 6.38 3.10
N VAL A 37 6.57 6.68 3.90
CA VAL A 37 6.91 5.96 5.12
C VAL A 37 6.16 6.59 6.29
N LEU A 38 5.53 5.78 7.13
CA LEU A 38 4.96 6.20 8.40
C LEU A 38 5.92 5.85 9.53
N GLU A 39 6.26 6.85 10.33
CA GLU A 39 7.26 6.72 11.39
C GLU A 39 6.62 6.90 12.77
N LEU A 40 6.94 6.00 13.70
CA LEU A 40 6.63 6.18 15.13
C LEU A 40 7.93 6.56 15.84
N ASP A 41 7.98 7.72 16.48
CA ASP A 41 9.19 8.23 17.15
C ASP A 41 10.44 8.26 16.25
N GLY A 42 10.26 8.58 14.97
CA GLY A 42 11.32 8.62 13.95
C GLY A 42 11.80 7.24 13.48
N ILE A 43 11.09 6.18 13.86
CA ILE A 43 11.38 4.81 13.42
C ILE A 43 10.39 4.45 12.31
N PRO A 44 10.85 4.06 11.11
CA PRO A 44 9.99 3.52 10.05
C PRO A 44 9.22 2.30 10.54
N THR A 45 7.89 2.39 10.53
CA THR A 45 7.01 1.30 11.00
C THR A 45 6.17 0.70 9.89
N PHE A 46 5.78 1.52 8.91
CA PHE A 46 4.83 1.14 7.88
C PHE A 46 5.09 1.91 6.57
N GLY A 47 4.73 1.32 5.43
CA GLY A 47 4.89 1.96 4.12
C GLY A 47 3.56 2.07 3.38
N ALA A 48 3.36 3.18 2.68
CA ALA A 48 2.25 3.39 1.77
C ALA A 48 2.77 3.70 0.37
N ILE A 49 2.21 3.06 -0.63
CA ILE A 49 2.51 3.34 -2.03
C ILE A 49 1.25 3.86 -2.69
N VAL A 50 1.26 5.13 -3.07
CA VAL A 50 0.10 5.81 -3.62
C VAL A 50 0.43 6.38 -4.99
N SER A 51 -0.53 6.34 -5.91
CA SER A 51 -0.39 7.04 -7.17
C SER A 51 -0.44 8.55 -6.95
N TYR A 52 0.13 9.31 -7.89
CA TYR A 52 0.03 10.76 -7.84
C TYR A 52 -1.44 11.24 -7.98
N ALA A 53 -2.25 10.54 -8.77
CA ALA A 53 -3.67 10.89 -8.95
C ALA A 53 -4.46 10.68 -7.65
N TYR A 54 -4.29 9.52 -7.01
CA TYR A 54 -4.93 9.23 -5.72
C TYR A 54 -4.47 10.22 -4.64
N ALA A 55 -3.18 10.54 -4.63
CA ALA A 55 -2.64 11.54 -3.71
C ALA A 55 -3.26 12.93 -3.88
N GLU A 56 -3.45 13.38 -5.12
CA GLU A 56 -4.07 14.68 -5.43
C GLU A 56 -5.55 14.68 -5.05
N GLU A 57 -6.29 13.63 -5.42
CA GLU A 57 -7.72 13.48 -5.12
C GLU A 57 -8.01 13.51 -3.62
N HIS A 58 -7.17 12.87 -2.81
CA HIS A 58 -7.36 12.73 -1.37
C HIS A 58 -6.54 13.73 -0.53
N GLY A 59 -5.86 14.69 -1.16
CA GLY A 59 -5.07 15.70 -0.45
C GLY A 59 -3.92 15.11 0.37
N ILE A 60 -3.32 14.01 -0.09
CA ILE A 60 -2.22 13.35 0.60
C ILE A 60 -0.95 14.22 0.46
N PRO A 61 -0.26 14.56 1.57
CA PRO A 61 0.93 15.41 1.52
C PRO A 61 2.04 14.84 0.64
N ASP A 62 2.78 15.72 -0.03
CA ASP A 62 4.00 15.36 -0.76
C ASP A 62 5.21 15.26 0.20
N ALA A 63 5.12 14.28 1.10
CA ALA A 63 6.16 13.99 2.07
C ALA A 63 6.49 12.48 2.03
N PRO A 64 7.77 12.12 1.86
CA PRO A 64 8.18 10.72 1.82
C PRO A 64 8.17 10.06 3.20
N ALA A 65 8.11 10.83 4.28
CA ALA A 65 8.00 10.35 5.65
C ALA A 65 6.97 11.21 6.41
N LEU A 66 6.06 10.55 7.12
CA LEU A 66 5.04 11.19 7.94
C LEU A 66 5.05 10.59 9.35
N PRO A 67 4.94 11.41 10.41
CA PRO A 67 4.75 10.89 11.75
C PRO A 67 3.41 10.15 11.82
N MET A 68 3.45 8.92 12.30
CA MET A 68 2.26 8.16 12.63
C MET A 68 1.58 8.86 13.79
N GLN A 69 0.28 9.10 13.66
CA GLN A 69 -0.53 9.58 14.77
C GLN A 69 -0.91 8.37 15.64
N ASP A 70 -1.52 8.61 16.82
CA ASP A 70 -2.03 7.53 17.69
C ASP A 70 -2.96 6.57 16.92
N GLU A 71 -3.58 7.06 15.84
CA GLU A 71 -4.38 6.30 14.89
C GLU A 71 -3.85 6.45 13.46
N PHE A 72 -4.16 5.48 12.60
CA PHE A 72 -3.82 5.61 11.19
C PHE A 72 -4.59 6.76 10.55
N PRO A 73 -3.92 7.60 9.73
CA PRO A 73 -4.61 8.59 8.93
C PRO A 73 -5.74 7.96 8.10
N PRO A 74 -6.90 8.63 7.93
CA PRO A 74 -8.04 8.05 7.22
C PRO A 74 -7.71 7.54 5.81
N TRP A 75 -6.80 8.22 5.12
CA TRP A 75 -6.36 7.80 3.80
C TRP A 75 -5.67 6.43 3.84
N VAL A 76 -4.88 6.10 4.88
CA VAL A 76 -4.21 4.80 5.07
C VAL A 76 -5.23 3.69 5.26
N LEU A 77 -6.30 3.95 6.03
CA LEU A 77 -7.37 3.00 6.30
C LEU A 77 -8.19 2.67 5.04
N GLY A 78 -8.28 3.62 4.11
CA GLY A 78 -8.93 3.44 2.80
C GLY A 78 -8.12 2.63 1.80
N LEU A 79 -6.87 2.27 2.13
CA LEU A 79 -5.99 1.53 1.24
C LEU A 79 -6.06 0.04 1.50
N TRP A 80 -6.13 -0.74 0.43
CA TRP A 80 -6.02 -2.19 0.52
C TRP A 80 -4.59 -2.58 0.13
N GLY A 81 -3.89 -3.30 1.01
CA GLY A 81 -2.46 -3.55 0.86
C GLY A 81 -2.15 -4.66 -0.13
N ILE A 82 -1.02 -4.56 -0.83
CA ILE A 82 -0.41 -5.65 -1.60
C ILE A 82 1.10 -5.66 -1.33
N CYS A 83 1.74 -6.84 -1.36
CA CYS A 83 3.17 -6.89 -1.10
C CYS A 83 4.01 -6.30 -2.23
N GLU A 84 5.18 -5.78 -1.88
CA GLU A 84 6.10 -5.14 -2.83
C GLU A 84 6.47 -6.05 -4.01
N ALA A 85 6.69 -7.35 -3.75
CA ALA A 85 7.00 -8.32 -4.80
C ALA A 85 5.90 -8.45 -5.86
N CYS A 86 4.62 -8.33 -5.48
CA CYS A 86 3.51 -8.34 -6.44
C CYS A 86 3.42 -7.02 -7.22
N MET A 87 3.89 -5.92 -6.65
CA MET A 87 3.95 -4.64 -7.34
C MET A 87 5.11 -4.58 -8.35
N GLN A 88 6.24 -5.20 -8.01
CA GLN A 88 7.40 -5.26 -8.91
C GLN A 88 7.24 -6.34 -10.00
N GLY A 89 6.49 -7.41 -9.71
CA GLY A 89 6.23 -8.51 -10.64
C GLY A 89 5.09 -8.20 -11.61
N SER A 90 5.26 -8.57 -12.88
CA SER A 90 4.16 -8.51 -13.85
C SER A 90 3.04 -9.50 -13.46
N PRO A 91 1.76 -9.12 -13.47
CA PRO A 91 0.70 -9.95 -12.91
C PRO A 91 0.26 -11.01 -13.93
N ALA A 92 0.59 -12.29 -13.65
CA ALA A 92 0.06 -13.42 -14.41
C ALA A 92 -1.22 -14.04 -13.81
N ARG A 93 -1.70 -13.56 -12.64
CA ARG A 93 -2.87 -14.09 -11.93
C ARG A 93 -3.47 -13.06 -10.96
N PRO A 94 -4.79 -13.13 -10.68
CA PRO A 94 -5.49 -12.18 -9.82
C PRO A 94 -4.97 -12.23 -8.38
N LEU A 95 -5.05 -11.09 -7.71
CA LEU A 95 -4.53 -10.88 -6.36
C LEU A 95 -5.69 -10.74 -5.38
N THR A 96 -5.83 -11.71 -4.50
CA THR A 96 -6.78 -11.65 -3.38
C THR A 96 -6.06 -11.10 -2.15
N CYS A 97 -6.37 -9.86 -1.79
CA CYS A 97 -5.93 -9.26 -0.54
C CYS A 97 -6.88 -9.67 0.58
N VAL A 98 -6.43 -10.50 1.51
CA VAL A 98 -7.25 -10.94 2.65
C VAL A 98 -6.75 -10.26 3.93
N PRO A 99 -7.61 -9.51 4.65
CA PRO A 99 -7.29 -9.01 5.98
C PRO A 99 -6.99 -10.16 6.95
N LEU A 100 -5.97 -10.00 7.78
CA LEU A 100 -5.56 -11.00 8.78
C LEU A 100 -6.57 -11.20 9.92
N SER A 101 -7.73 -10.51 9.90
CA SER A 101 -8.79 -10.62 10.91
C SER A 101 -9.74 -11.81 10.69
N GLU A 102 -9.56 -12.62 9.64
CA GLU A 102 -10.50 -13.72 9.30
C GLU A 102 -9.85 -15.13 9.21
N ARG A 103 -8.84 -15.42 10.04
CA ARG A 103 -8.34 -16.80 10.22
C ARG A 103 -8.21 -17.20 11.68
#